data_AF-A0A3D2IKW6-F1
#
_entry.id   AF-A0A3D2IKW6-F1
#
_cell.length_a   1.000
_cell.length_b   1.000
_cell.length_c   1.000
_cell.angle_alpha   90.00
_cell.angle_beta   90.00
_cell.angle_gamma   90.00
#
_symmetry.space_group_name_H-M   'P 1'
#
loop_
_entity.id
_entity.type
_entity.pdbx_description
1 polymer ?
#
loop_
_entity_poly.entity_id
_entity_poly.type
_entity_poly.pdbx_seq_one_letter_code
_entity_poly.pdbx_strand_id
1 'polypeptide(L)'
;MMKSLAITNEVLSKAFNYESYTKLIEDLFFENRTTNDDNSESQLNYTKLNIQRASRWEKRAKLNENLKEVVNKINNDQIWLVITEGWCGDAAQILPFINKISELNEKIELKLVLRDQHPEVMDEFLTDGSRSIPKVVVRNIENLDVLGSWGPRPKAVHEDYVKKRRDPDYDNKKAAEELHLWYARDKGKTIQAEFKEFLESLN
;
A
#
# COMPACT_ATOMS: atom_id res chain seq x y z
N MET A 1 21.65 7.50 0.41
CA MET A 1 20.46 7.60 -0.47
C MET A 1 20.71 6.77 -1.72
N MET A 2 19.71 5.99 -2.13
CA MET A 2 19.79 5.09 -3.29
C MET A 2 19.04 5.71 -4.46
N LYS A 3 19.59 5.62 -5.67
CA LYS A 3 18.85 5.96 -6.89
C LYS A 3 18.09 4.73 -7.37
N SER A 4 16.79 4.89 -7.56
CA SER A 4 15.97 3.93 -8.32
C SER A 4 16.16 4.22 -9.80
N LEU A 5 16.47 3.19 -10.60
CA LEU A 5 16.57 3.33 -12.05
C LEU A 5 15.22 3.09 -12.71
N ALA A 6 14.34 2.31 -12.07
CA ALA A 6 13.01 1.98 -12.55
C ALA A 6 11.97 3.10 -12.35
N ILE A 7 12.03 3.87 -11.26
CA ILE A 7 11.06 4.94 -11.03
C ILE A 7 11.48 6.22 -11.77
N THR A 8 11.13 6.29 -13.05
CA THR A 8 11.42 7.43 -13.93
C THR A 8 10.30 8.49 -13.90
N ASN A 9 10.56 9.67 -14.47
CA ASN A 9 9.51 10.67 -14.70
C ASN A 9 8.37 10.14 -15.57
N GLU A 10 8.65 9.23 -16.50
CA GLU A 10 7.62 8.59 -17.32
C GLU A 10 6.68 7.74 -16.45
N VAL A 11 7.21 6.91 -15.55
CA VAL A 11 6.41 6.13 -14.60
C VAL A 11 5.57 7.07 -13.73
N LEU A 12 6.19 8.12 -13.18
CA LEU A 12 5.51 9.09 -12.32
C LEU A 12 4.43 9.91 -13.04
N SER A 13 4.53 10.09 -14.36
CA SER A 13 3.53 10.78 -15.18
C SER A 13 2.30 9.92 -15.48
N LYS A 14 2.45 8.59 -15.46
CA LYS A 14 1.36 7.62 -15.68
C LYS A 14 0.74 7.15 -14.37
N ALA A 15 1.32 7.51 -13.24
CA ALA A 15 0.84 7.13 -11.92
C ALA A 15 -0.52 7.78 -11.62
N PHE A 16 -1.36 7.03 -10.92
CA PHE A 16 -2.64 7.49 -10.45
C PHE A 16 -2.47 8.33 -9.18
N ASN A 17 -3.42 9.23 -8.92
CA ASN A 17 -3.67 9.70 -7.56
C ASN A 17 -4.65 8.73 -6.88
N TYR A 18 -4.92 8.90 -5.59
CA TYR A 18 -5.77 7.96 -4.86
C TYR A 18 -7.18 7.86 -5.44
N GLU A 19 -7.80 8.99 -5.80
CA GLU A 19 -9.16 9.04 -6.36
C GLU A 19 -9.25 8.37 -7.74
N SER A 20 -8.30 8.64 -8.63
CA SER A 20 -8.30 8.01 -9.96
C SER A 20 -7.96 6.52 -9.90
N TYR A 21 -7.15 6.10 -8.92
CA TYR A 21 -6.90 4.68 -8.64
C TYR A 21 -8.14 3.95 -8.12
N THR A 22 -8.86 4.52 -7.14
CA THR A 22 -10.08 3.87 -6.63
C THR A 22 -11.16 3.82 -7.70
N LYS A 23 -11.32 4.91 -8.47
CA LYS A 23 -12.23 4.95 -9.62
C LYS A 23 -11.89 3.88 -10.67
N LEU A 24 -10.61 3.70 -11.02
CA LEU A 24 -10.19 2.65 -11.94
C LEU A 24 -10.67 1.27 -11.49
N ILE A 25 -10.51 0.95 -10.20
CA ILE A 25 -10.92 -0.36 -9.65
C ILE A 25 -12.43 -0.55 -9.74
N GLU A 26 -13.20 0.49 -9.40
CA GLU A 26 -14.66 0.45 -9.47
C GLU A 26 -15.17 0.31 -10.91
N ASP A 27 -14.60 1.08 -11.84
CA ASP A 27 -14.96 1.04 -13.26
C ASP A 27 -14.62 -0.34 -13.86
N LEU A 28 -13.42 -0.88 -13.62
CA LEU A 28 -13.06 -2.23 -14.06
C LEU A 28 -13.99 -3.29 -13.47
N PHE A 29 -14.29 -3.21 -12.16
CA PHE A 29 -15.20 -4.15 -11.53
C PHE A 29 -16.61 -4.11 -12.14
N PHE A 30 -17.12 -2.92 -12.49
CA PHE A 30 -18.39 -2.76 -13.19
C PHE A 30 -18.38 -3.41 -14.59
N GLU A 31 -17.22 -3.43 -15.25
CA GLU A 31 -16.99 -4.14 -16.52
C GLU A 31 -16.75 -5.65 -16.35
N ASN A 32 -16.87 -6.21 -15.14
CA ASN A 32 -16.46 -7.58 -14.81
C ASN A 32 -14.97 -7.85 -15.09
N ARG A 33 -14.13 -6.85 -14.84
CA ARG A 33 -12.68 -6.89 -15.02
C ARG A 33 -11.93 -6.62 -13.71
N THR A 34 -10.66 -7.00 -13.69
CA THR A 34 -9.74 -6.75 -12.58
C THR A 34 -8.44 -6.14 -13.10
N THR A 35 -7.63 -5.60 -12.19
CA THR A 35 -6.39 -4.89 -12.53
C THR A 35 -5.26 -5.79 -13.00
N ASN A 36 -5.34 -7.10 -12.77
CA ASN A 36 -4.40 -8.10 -13.27
C ASN A 36 -4.93 -8.94 -14.44
N ASP A 37 -6.06 -8.52 -15.04
CA ASP A 37 -6.76 -9.23 -16.12
C ASP A 37 -7.22 -10.67 -15.79
N ASP A 38 -7.11 -11.12 -14.53
CA ASP A 38 -7.77 -12.34 -14.04
C ASP A 38 -9.23 -12.01 -13.67
N ASN A 39 -10.11 -12.27 -14.63
CA ASN A 39 -11.54 -12.00 -14.54
C ASN A 39 -12.35 -13.22 -14.07
N SER A 40 -11.70 -14.17 -13.40
CA SER A 40 -12.40 -15.31 -12.80
C SER A 40 -13.42 -14.85 -11.75
N GLU A 41 -14.49 -15.62 -11.58
CA GLU A 41 -15.54 -15.32 -10.59
C GLU A 41 -14.95 -15.18 -9.17
N SER A 42 -13.97 -16.03 -8.83
CA SER A 42 -13.23 -15.93 -7.57
C SER A 42 -12.53 -14.59 -7.41
N GLN A 43 -11.89 -14.10 -8.47
CA GLN A 43 -11.11 -12.88 -8.41
C GLN A 43 -12.00 -11.63 -8.39
N LEU A 44 -13.10 -11.64 -9.15
CA LEU A 44 -14.13 -10.59 -9.09
C LEU A 44 -14.79 -10.52 -7.70
N ASN A 45 -15.15 -11.67 -7.12
CA ASN A 45 -15.70 -11.72 -5.76
C ASN A 45 -14.71 -11.18 -4.73
N TYR A 46 -13.42 -11.49 -4.89
CA TYR A 46 -12.38 -10.95 -4.01
C TYR A 46 -12.16 -9.44 -4.18
N THR A 47 -12.16 -8.95 -5.41
CA THR A 47 -12.10 -7.50 -5.74
C THR A 47 -13.29 -6.76 -5.12
N LYS A 48 -14.51 -7.31 -5.21
CA LYS A 48 -15.71 -6.76 -4.55
C LYS A 48 -15.51 -6.62 -3.04
N LEU A 49 -14.93 -7.62 -2.39
CA LEU A 49 -14.61 -7.57 -0.95
C LEU A 49 -13.57 -6.49 -0.65
N ASN A 50 -12.58 -6.30 -1.51
CA ASN A 50 -11.55 -5.29 -1.36
C ASN A 50 -12.10 -3.87 -1.50
N ILE A 51 -12.98 -3.61 -2.48
CA ILE A 51 -13.70 -2.33 -2.61
C ILE A 51 -14.44 -2.01 -1.30
N GLN A 52 -15.13 -2.99 -0.72
CA GLN A 52 -15.84 -2.81 0.56
C GLN A 52 -14.89 -2.56 1.74
N ARG A 53 -13.72 -3.22 1.78
CA ARG A 53 -12.69 -3.01 2.81
C ARG A 53 -12.10 -1.60 2.72
N ALA A 54 -11.75 -1.15 1.52
CA ALA A 54 -11.22 0.20 1.29
C ALA A 54 -12.25 1.26 1.69
N SER A 55 -13.48 1.15 1.17
CA SER A 55 -14.58 2.09 1.48
C SER A 55 -14.89 2.18 2.98
N ARG A 56 -14.73 1.08 3.72
CA ARG A 56 -14.88 1.09 5.17
C ARG A 56 -13.85 2.02 5.83
N TRP A 57 -12.59 1.93 5.46
CA TRP A 57 -11.53 2.72 6.08
C TRP A 57 -11.51 4.16 5.59
N GLU A 58 -11.87 4.42 4.34
CA GLU A 58 -12.11 5.78 3.85
C GLU A 58 -13.08 6.55 4.75
N LYS A 59 -14.15 5.87 5.19
CA LYS A 59 -15.19 6.43 6.06
C LYS A 59 -14.85 6.41 7.55
N ARG A 60 -14.09 5.41 8.02
CA ARG A 60 -13.94 5.13 9.47
C ARG A 60 -12.54 5.29 10.03
N ALA A 61 -11.50 5.33 9.19
CA ALA A 61 -10.13 5.46 9.65
C ALA A 61 -9.94 6.79 10.38
N LYS A 62 -9.30 6.71 11.56
CA LYS A 62 -8.93 7.87 12.36
C LYS A 62 -7.42 7.84 12.55
N LEU A 63 -6.79 8.98 12.32
CA LEU A 63 -5.34 9.11 12.45
C LEU A 63 -4.94 9.42 13.88
N ASN A 64 -3.87 8.77 14.35
CA ASN A 64 -3.25 8.97 15.64
C ASN A 64 -2.55 10.34 15.69
N GLU A 65 -2.76 11.11 16.76
CA GLU A 65 -2.19 12.47 16.87
C GLU A 65 -0.65 12.48 16.74
N ASN A 66 0.05 11.57 17.40
CA ASN A 66 1.51 11.49 17.33
C ASN A 66 2.03 11.24 15.90
N LEU A 67 1.27 10.53 15.05
CA LEU A 67 1.65 10.36 13.64
C LEU A 67 1.42 11.66 12.86
N LYS A 68 0.32 12.37 13.11
CA LYS A 68 0.06 13.67 12.48
C LYS A 68 1.18 14.66 12.79
N GLU A 69 1.66 14.70 14.03
CA GLU A 69 2.76 15.55 14.44
C GLU A 69 4.05 15.27 13.65
N VAL A 70 4.37 14.00 13.39
CA VAL A 70 5.53 13.61 12.57
C VAL A 70 5.35 14.07 11.13
N VAL A 71 4.17 13.82 10.55
CA VAL A 71 3.90 14.14 9.14
C VAL A 71 3.90 15.65 8.90
N ASN A 72 3.34 16.44 9.82
CA ASN A 72 3.32 17.91 9.73
C ASN A 72 4.71 18.54 9.86
N LYS A 73 5.70 17.82 10.39
CA LYS A 73 7.09 18.30 10.50
C LYS A 73 7.92 18.05 9.24
N ILE A 74 7.41 17.26 8.28
CA ILE A 74 8.07 17.03 7.00
C ILE A 74 8.16 18.36 6.25
N ASN A 75 9.38 18.80 5.94
CA ASN A 75 9.66 20.11 5.36
C ASN A 75 10.28 20.05 3.95
N ASN A 76 10.76 18.88 3.54
CA ASN A 76 11.19 18.60 2.17
C ASN A 76 10.01 18.09 1.35
N ASP A 77 10.00 18.42 0.06
CA ASP A 77 8.97 17.97 -0.85
C ASP A 77 9.24 16.50 -1.25
N GLN A 78 8.21 15.66 -1.12
CA GLN A 78 8.29 14.21 -1.24
C GLN A 78 7.26 13.66 -2.20
N ILE A 79 7.64 12.61 -2.92
CA ILE A 79 6.70 11.72 -3.61
C ILE A 79 6.61 10.43 -2.81
N TRP A 80 5.39 10.04 -2.44
CA TRP A 80 5.09 8.72 -1.90
C TRP A 80 4.51 7.88 -3.03
N LEU A 81 5.35 7.05 -3.65
CA LEU A 81 4.89 6.13 -4.69
C LEU A 81 4.45 4.82 -4.04
N VAL A 82 3.19 4.44 -4.24
CA VAL A 82 2.66 3.16 -3.78
C VAL A 82 2.49 2.19 -4.94
N ILE A 83 3.20 1.06 -4.86
CA ILE A 83 3.02 -0.08 -5.76
C ILE A 83 1.89 -0.94 -5.19
N THR A 84 0.80 -1.06 -5.94
CA THR A 84 -0.46 -1.64 -5.43
C THR A 84 -1.25 -2.33 -6.53
N GLU A 85 -2.32 -3.02 -6.13
CA GLU A 85 -3.30 -3.62 -7.03
C GLU A 85 -4.69 -3.67 -6.40
N GLY A 86 -5.73 -3.60 -7.23
CA GLY A 86 -7.14 -3.66 -6.78
C GLY A 86 -7.55 -5.01 -6.20
N TRP A 87 -6.89 -6.09 -6.64
CA TRP A 87 -7.10 -7.43 -6.11
C TRP A 87 -6.37 -7.68 -4.78
N CYS A 88 -5.46 -6.80 -4.36
CA CYS A 88 -4.67 -7.00 -3.14
C CYS A 88 -5.49 -6.72 -1.88
N GLY A 89 -5.66 -7.74 -1.05
CA GLY A 89 -6.42 -7.63 0.20
C GLY A 89 -5.76 -6.74 1.25
N ASP A 90 -4.43 -6.74 1.33
CA ASP A 90 -3.69 -5.84 2.24
C ASP A 90 -3.78 -4.39 1.78
N ALA A 91 -3.70 -4.13 0.47
CA ALA A 91 -3.82 -2.79 -0.10
C ALA A 91 -5.15 -2.15 0.26
N ALA A 92 -6.24 -2.90 0.12
CA ALA A 92 -7.58 -2.44 0.51
C ALA A 92 -7.72 -2.10 2.01
N GLN A 93 -6.85 -2.61 2.87
CA GLN A 93 -6.87 -2.36 4.31
C GLN A 93 -5.92 -1.22 4.72
N ILE A 94 -4.78 -1.09 4.02
CA ILE A 94 -3.68 -0.19 4.37
C ILE A 94 -3.78 1.16 3.62
N LEU A 95 -4.03 1.12 2.32
CA LEU A 95 -3.93 2.28 1.44
C LEU A 95 -4.84 3.46 1.83
N PRO A 96 -6.08 3.26 2.33
CA PRO A 96 -6.89 4.37 2.83
C PRO A 96 -6.25 5.13 4.01
N PHE A 97 -5.45 4.46 4.84
CA PHE A 97 -4.69 5.14 5.89
C PHE A 97 -3.54 5.95 5.28
N ILE A 98 -2.77 5.36 4.36
CA ILE A 98 -1.66 6.06 3.70
C ILE A 98 -2.16 7.32 2.97
N ASN A 99 -3.29 7.26 2.28
CA ASN A 99 -3.90 8.43 1.65
C ASN A 99 -4.26 9.53 2.64
N LYS A 100 -4.97 9.19 3.73
CA LYS A 100 -5.31 10.18 4.76
C LYS A 100 -4.07 10.77 5.42
N ILE A 101 -3.00 10.00 5.55
CA ILE A 101 -1.73 10.45 6.13
C ILE A 101 -1.06 11.45 5.17
N SER A 102 -0.96 11.14 3.87
CA SER A 102 -0.35 12.07 2.90
C SER A 102 -1.11 13.38 2.78
N GLU A 103 -2.44 13.36 2.91
CA GLU A 103 -3.28 14.57 2.88
C GLU A 103 -3.02 15.57 4.02
N LEU A 104 -2.28 15.18 5.07
CA LEU A 104 -1.95 16.07 6.18
C LEU A 104 -0.93 17.15 5.82
N ASN A 105 -0.12 16.95 4.77
CA ASN A 105 0.97 17.84 4.44
C ASN A 105 1.07 18.02 2.92
N GLU A 106 0.92 19.26 2.45
CA GLU A 106 0.97 19.64 1.03
C GLU A 106 2.30 19.35 0.34
N LYS A 107 3.37 19.12 1.13
CA LYS A 107 4.69 18.72 0.61
C LYS A 107 4.75 17.26 0.18
N ILE A 108 3.68 16.49 0.39
CA ILE A 108 3.63 15.06 0.10
C ILE A 108 2.69 14.82 -1.08
N GLU A 109 3.26 14.41 -2.20
CA GLU A 109 2.50 13.96 -3.36
C GLU A 109 2.33 12.43 -3.31
N LEU A 110 1.10 11.94 -3.14
CA LEU A 110 0.80 10.51 -3.20
C LEU A 110 0.55 10.08 -4.65
N LYS A 111 1.34 9.10 -5.11
CA LYS A 111 1.22 8.48 -6.44
C LYS A 111 1.04 6.98 -6.32
N LEU A 112 0.29 6.37 -7.22
CA LEU A 112 0.03 4.93 -7.22
C LEU A 112 0.30 4.33 -8.60
N VAL A 113 0.92 3.15 -8.60
CA VAL A 113 1.20 2.38 -9.82
C VAL A 113 0.78 0.94 -9.63
N LEU A 114 0.29 0.33 -10.72
CA LEU A 114 -0.10 -1.07 -10.74
C LEU A 114 1.14 -1.96 -10.78
N ARG A 115 1.27 -2.88 -9.82
CA ARG A 115 2.39 -3.81 -9.70
C ARG A 115 2.63 -4.59 -10.99
N ASP A 116 1.56 -5.09 -11.59
CA ASP A 116 1.65 -6.02 -12.72
C ASP A 116 1.98 -5.28 -14.03
N GLN A 117 1.73 -3.97 -14.09
CA GLN A 117 2.13 -3.11 -15.22
C GLN A 117 3.53 -2.49 -15.06
N HIS A 118 4.09 -2.53 -13.85
CA HIS A 118 5.41 -1.97 -13.52
C HIS A 118 6.30 -2.99 -12.78
N PRO A 119 6.56 -4.18 -13.36
CA PRO A 119 7.34 -5.22 -12.70
C PRO A 119 8.78 -4.79 -12.38
N GLU A 120 9.39 -3.96 -13.23
CA GLU A 120 10.73 -3.40 -13.03
C GLU A 120 10.81 -2.51 -11.79
N VAL A 121 9.75 -1.75 -11.50
CA VAL A 121 9.66 -0.96 -10.28
C VAL A 121 9.52 -1.89 -9.08
N MET A 122 8.63 -2.88 -9.16
CA MET A 122 8.42 -3.83 -8.07
C MET A 122 9.69 -4.65 -7.73
N ASP A 123 10.48 -5.02 -8.74
CA ASP A 123 11.69 -5.83 -8.57
C ASP A 123 12.80 -5.10 -7.79
N GLU A 124 12.81 -3.76 -7.76
CA GLU A 124 13.72 -2.99 -6.91
C GLU A 124 13.32 -2.99 -5.43
N PHE A 125 12.05 -3.29 -5.10
CA PHE A 125 11.50 -3.15 -3.74
C PHE A 125 10.90 -4.46 -3.19
N LEU A 126 11.52 -5.59 -3.50
CA LEU A 126 11.12 -6.91 -3.00
C LEU A 126 11.10 -6.95 -1.47
N THR A 127 10.18 -7.73 -0.93
CA THR A 127 10.14 -8.04 0.51
C THR A 127 10.39 -9.53 0.68
N ASP A 128 11.46 -9.88 1.39
CA ASP A 128 11.93 -11.26 1.54
C ASP A 128 12.07 -12.00 0.19
N GLY A 129 12.56 -11.29 -0.83
CA GLY A 129 12.72 -11.80 -2.20
C GLY A 129 11.42 -11.94 -2.99
N SER A 130 10.28 -11.47 -2.46
CA SER A 130 8.96 -11.57 -3.08
C SER A 130 8.39 -10.22 -3.52
N ARG A 131 7.60 -10.22 -4.59
CA ARG A 131 6.84 -9.06 -5.11
C ARG A 131 5.59 -8.77 -4.26
N SER A 132 5.81 -8.41 -3.00
CA SER A 132 4.76 -8.14 -2.02
C SER A 132 4.26 -6.70 -2.06
N ILE A 133 2.95 -6.52 -2.02
CA ILE A 133 2.26 -5.21 -2.07
C ILE A 133 1.20 -5.09 -0.96
N PRO A 134 0.79 -3.87 -0.55
CA PRO A 134 1.21 -2.55 -1.07
C PRO A 134 2.61 -2.15 -0.62
N LYS A 135 3.45 -1.62 -1.50
CA LYS A 135 4.78 -1.12 -1.16
C LYS A 135 4.83 0.39 -1.28
N VAL A 136 5.15 1.10 -0.21
CA VAL A 136 5.34 2.56 -0.21
C VAL A 136 6.82 2.84 -0.44
N VAL A 137 7.15 3.69 -1.41
CA VAL A 137 8.50 4.17 -1.69
C VAL A 137 8.49 5.69 -1.56
N VAL A 138 9.24 6.21 -0.59
CA VAL A 138 9.36 7.64 -0.34
C VAL A 138 10.56 8.19 -1.10
N ARG A 139 10.35 9.24 -1.89
CA ARG A 139 11.37 9.90 -2.69
C ARG A 139 11.42 11.39 -2.41
N ASN A 140 12.61 11.98 -2.52
CA ASN A 140 12.78 13.41 -2.57
C ASN A 140 12.41 13.93 -3.97
N ILE A 141 11.57 14.97 -4.08
CA ILE A 141 11.09 15.45 -5.37
C ILE A 141 12.20 16.10 -6.22
N GLU A 142 13.19 16.74 -5.59
CA GLU A 142 14.19 17.57 -6.26
C GLU A 142 15.18 16.72 -7.05
N ASN A 143 15.60 15.59 -6.49
CA ASN A 143 16.63 14.72 -7.05
C ASN A 143 16.15 13.30 -7.35
N LEU A 144 14.90 12.98 -6.99
CA LEU A 144 14.29 11.65 -7.15
C LEU A 144 15.04 10.53 -6.41
N ASP A 145 15.86 10.86 -5.41
CA ASP A 145 16.50 9.86 -4.58
C ASP A 145 15.47 9.14 -3.70
N VAL A 146 15.65 7.83 -3.54
CA VAL A 146 14.86 7.03 -2.59
C VAL A 146 15.35 7.32 -1.18
N LEU A 147 14.44 7.85 -0.35
CA LEU A 147 14.66 8.09 1.07
C LEU A 147 14.45 6.80 1.86
N GLY A 148 13.42 6.03 1.51
CA GLY A 148 13.16 4.72 2.11
C GLY A 148 11.94 4.04 1.52
N SER A 149 11.67 2.81 1.97
CA SER A 149 10.47 2.08 1.59
C SER A 149 9.85 1.36 2.78
N TRP A 150 8.52 1.21 2.74
CA TRP A 150 7.73 0.56 3.78
C TRP A 150 6.71 -0.41 3.15
N GLY A 151 6.32 -1.43 3.90
CA GLY A 151 5.35 -2.44 3.45
C GLY A 151 6.00 -3.80 3.15
N PRO A 152 5.18 -4.84 2.89
CA PRO A 152 3.78 -4.76 2.44
C PRO A 152 2.74 -4.53 3.54
N ARG A 153 3.10 -4.82 4.78
CA ARG A 153 2.28 -4.71 5.99
C ARG A 153 3.21 -4.56 7.19
N PRO A 154 2.70 -4.20 8.39
CA PRO A 154 3.54 -4.11 9.57
C PRO A 154 4.37 -5.36 9.82
N LYS A 155 5.64 -5.20 10.18
CA LYS A 155 6.64 -6.27 10.28
C LYS A 155 6.17 -7.43 11.15
N ALA A 156 5.66 -7.16 12.35
CA ALA A 156 5.20 -8.21 13.27
C ALA A 156 4.07 -9.07 12.67
N VAL A 157 3.17 -8.45 11.90
CA VAL A 157 2.06 -9.12 11.23
C VAL A 157 2.53 -9.85 9.97
N HIS A 158 3.50 -9.27 9.27
CA HIS A 158 4.15 -9.91 8.14
C HIS A 158 4.83 -11.21 8.55
N GLU A 159 5.62 -11.19 9.62
CA GLU A 159 6.35 -12.35 10.13
C GLU A 159 5.38 -13.46 10.59
N ASP A 160 4.33 -13.13 11.34
CA ASP A 160 3.30 -14.11 11.74
C ASP A 160 2.61 -14.73 10.52
N TYR A 161 2.19 -13.90 9.56
CA TYR A 161 1.53 -14.39 8.35
C TYR A 161 2.44 -15.29 7.51
N VAL A 162 3.69 -14.88 7.28
CA VAL A 162 4.67 -15.67 6.52
C VAL A 162 4.98 -16.98 7.24
N LYS A 163 5.12 -16.97 8.56
CA LYS A 163 5.31 -18.17 9.36
C LYS A 163 4.16 -19.16 9.16
N LYS A 164 2.91 -18.70 9.28
CA LYS A 164 1.72 -19.53 9.04
C LYS A 164 1.64 -20.06 7.61
N ARG A 165 2.00 -19.24 6.61
CA ARG A 165 1.98 -19.61 5.18
C ARG A 165 3.03 -20.65 4.80
N ARG A 166 4.13 -20.74 5.56
CA ARG A 166 5.23 -21.69 5.34
C ARG A 166 5.05 -22.99 6.13
N ASP A 167 4.17 -23.00 7.11
CA ASP A 167 3.84 -24.18 7.90
C ASP A 167 2.95 -25.13 7.07
N PRO A 168 3.44 -26.33 6.70
CA PRO A 168 2.66 -27.27 5.90
C PRO A 168 1.41 -27.80 6.62
N ASP A 169 1.38 -27.71 7.95
CA ASP A 169 0.25 -28.18 8.77
C ASP A 169 -0.79 -27.07 9.01
N TYR A 170 -0.52 -25.85 8.55
CA TYR A 170 -1.42 -24.71 8.73
C TYR A 170 -2.28 -24.44 7.49
N ASP A 171 -3.59 -24.25 7.70
CA ASP A 171 -4.49 -23.87 6.62
C ASP A 171 -4.21 -22.43 6.14
N ASN A 172 -3.72 -22.34 4.91
CA ASN A 172 -3.45 -21.12 4.18
C ASN A 172 -4.66 -20.17 4.06
N LYS A 173 -5.88 -20.70 3.98
CA LYS A 173 -7.11 -19.90 3.95
C LYS A 173 -7.37 -19.29 5.33
N LYS A 174 -7.25 -20.10 6.38
CA LYS A 174 -7.35 -19.63 7.77
C LYS A 174 -6.33 -18.54 8.10
N ALA A 175 -5.09 -18.67 7.63
CA ALA A 175 -4.07 -17.63 7.80
C ALA A 175 -4.50 -16.28 7.17
N ALA A 176 -5.12 -16.32 5.98
CA ALA A 176 -5.64 -15.12 5.33
C ALA A 176 -6.86 -14.53 6.07
N GLU A 177 -7.78 -15.37 6.55
CA GLU A 177 -8.93 -14.94 7.34
C GLU A 177 -8.51 -14.28 8.65
N GLU A 178 -7.56 -14.87 9.38
CA GLU A 178 -6.98 -14.32 10.60
C GLU A 178 -6.33 -12.95 10.36
N LEU A 179 -5.59 -12.81 9.26
CA LEU A 179 -4.98 -11.53 8.87
C LEU A 179 -6.06 -10.45 8.63
N HIS A 180 -7.13 -10.77 7.92
CA HIS A 180 -8.23 -9.81 7.67
C HIS A 180 -9.04 -9.48 8.92
N LEU A 181 -9.21 -10.44 9.83
CA LEU A 181 -9.79 -10.22 11.15
C LEU A 181 -8.89 -9.32 12.01
N TRP A 182 -7.57 -9.49 11.92
CA TRP A 182 -6.61 -8.63 12.59
C TRP A 182 -6.75 -7.17 12.13
N TYR A 183 -6.76 -6.89 10.82
CA TYR A 183 -6.99 -5.53 10.32
C TYR A 183 -8.27 -4.90 10.88
N ALA A 184 -9.37 -5.67 10.90
CA ALA A 184 -10.66 -5.19 11.41
C ALA A 184 -10.65 -4.87 12.92
N ARG A 185 -9.85 -5.62 13.72
CA ARG A 185 -9.70 -5.44 15.16
C ARG A 185 -8.69 -4.33 15.51
N ASP A 186 -7.56 -4.32 14.84
CA ASP A 186 -6.47 -3.36 15.02
C ASP A 186 -6.89 -1.95 14.61
N LYS A 187 -7.72 -1.83 13.56
CA LYS A 187 -8.23 -0.55 13.04
C LYS A 187 -7.12 0.43 12.65
N GLY A 188 -6.01 -0.12 12.16
CA GLY A 188 -4.85 0.63 11.67
C GLY A 188 -3.99 1.25 12.77
N LYS A 189 -4.13 0.82 14.02
CA LYS A 189 -3.25 1.27 15.11
C LYS A 189 -1.79 0.88 14.84
N THR A 190 -1.58 -0.39 14.50
CA THR A 190 -0.23 -0.93 14.26
C THR A 190 0.35 -0.38 12.96
N ILE A 191 -0.47 -0.24 11.90
CA ILE A 191 -0.06 0.41 10.64
C ILE A 191 0.49 1.80 10.92
N GLN A 192 -0.26 2.62 11.65
CA GLN A 192 0.13 3.99 11.93
C GLN A 192 1.34 4.11 12.86
N ALA A 193 1.46 3.22 13.84
CA ALA A 193 2.62 3.20 14.74
C ALA A 193 3.91 2.88 13.98
N GLU A 194 3.92 1.81 13.18
CA GLU A 194 5.11 1.44 12.42
C GLU A 194 5.41 2.43 11.28
N PHE A 195 4.37 2.96 10.62
CA PHE A 195 4.57 3.98 9.59
C PHE A 195 5.12 5.28 10.17
N LYS A 196 4.74 5.66 11.41
CA LYS A 196 5.35 6.77 12.15
C LYS A 196 6.85 6.54 12.33
N GLU A 197 7.25 5.39 12.85
CA GLU A 197 8.66 5.03 13.07
C GLU A 197 9.44 5.03 11.75
N PHE A 198 8.83 4.52 10.67
CA PHE A 198 9.39 4.59 9.33
C PHE A 198 9.66 6.03 8.90
N LEU A 199 8.67 6.93 8.99
CA LEU A 199 8.85 8.34 8.61
C LEU A 199 9.90 9.05 9.46
N GLU A 200 9.96 8.76 10.77
CA GLU A 200 10.99 9.31 11.66
C GLU A 200 12.41 8.84 11.25
N SER A 201 12.55 7.64 10.70
CA SER A 201 13.84 7.11 10.22
C SER A 201 14.33 7.72 8.90
N LEU A 202 13.49 8.49 8.20
CA LEU A 202 13.86 9.16 6.94
C LEU A 202 14.53 10.52 7.14
N ASN A 203 14.51 11.04 8.38
CA ASN A 203 15.06 12.34 8.76
C ASN A 203 16.49 12.24 9.29
#